data_AF-A0A4P6MZ74-F1
#
_entry.id   AF-A0A4P6MZ74-F1
#
_cell.length_a   1.000
_cell.length_b   1.000
_cell.length_c   1.000
_cell.angle_alpha   90.00
_cell.angle_beta   90.00
_cell.angle_gamma   90.00
#
_symmetry.space_group_name_H-M   'P 1'
#
loop_
_entity.id
_entity.type
_entity.pdbx_description
1 polymer ?
#
loop_
_entity_poly.entity_id
_entity_poly.type
_entity_poly.pdbx_seq_one_letter_code
_entity_poly.pdbx_strand_id
1 'polypeptide(L)'
;MRGALDVVDTGRTSFGAMFSRIPWGQALLAGLIMWVATTIGFVLCIIPGIIVLFLLYYTNYAVLEGRSATDALGASFTFVKDHLGENLLLMLVAIGLSILAICTCGIGFLVVTPVMSIATAYTWRVLQGRPAA
;
A
#
# COMPACT_ATOMS: atom_id res chain seq x y z
N MET A 1 5.54 1.16 30.54
CA MET A 1 5.16 2.59 30.48
C MET A 1 4.96 3.20 31.87
N ARG A 2 4.16 2.61 32.77
CA ARG A 2 3.97 3.13 34.15
C ARG A 2 5.27 3.29 34.94
N GLY A 3 6.18 2.32 34.86
CA GLY A 3 7.50 2.43 35.46
C GLY A 3 8.34 3.61 34.96
N ALA A 4 8.22 3.97 33.68
CA ALA A 4 8.92 5.14 33.14
C ALA A 4 8.31 6.44 33.69
N LEU A 5 6.99 6.49 33.89
CA LEU A 5 6.32 7.60 34.57
C LEU A 5 6.75 7.70 36.04
N ASP A 6 6.84 6.58 36.76
CA ASP A 6 7.26 6.58 38.16
C ASP A 6 8.72 7.05 38.34
N VAL A 7 9.63 6.75 37.39
CA VAL A 7 11.00 7.33 37.39
C VAL A 7 10.96 8.85 37.18
N VAL A 8 10.14 9.34 36.25
CA VAL A 8 10.04 10.78 35.97
C VAL A 8 9.41 11.53 37.15
N ASP A 9 8.38 10.96 37.76
CA ASP A 9 7.62 11.60 38.83
C ASP A 9 8.29 11.48 40.21
N THR A 10 8.96 10.34 40.49
CA THR A 10 9.45 10.02 41.84
C THR A 10 10.89 9.51 41.91
N GLY A 11 11.58 9.33 40.77
CA GLY A 11 12.99 8.94 40.71
C GLY A 11 13.30 7.50 41.12
N ARG A 12 12.29 6.66 41.44
CA ARG A 12 12.47 5.27 41.86
C ARG A 12 11.44 4.37 41.21
N THR A 13 11.82 3.12 40.90
CA THR A 13 10.90 2.10 40.38
C THR A 13 10.98 0.80 41.16
N SER A 14 9.82 0.19 41.37
CA SER A 14 9.69 -1.16 41.92
C SER A 14 8.87 -2.02 40.96
N PHE A 15 9.45 -3.12 40.49
CA PHE A 15 8.86 -4.01 39.48
C PHE A 15 7.46 -4.53 39.87
N GLY A 16 7.23 -4.83 41.16
CA GLY A 16 5.93 -5.31 41.63
C GLY A 16 4.84 -4.23 41.70
N ALA A 17 5.22 -2.97 41.93
CA ALA A 17 4.28 -1.85 41.98
C ALA A 17 3.83 -1.40 40.59
N MET A 18 4.65 -1.67 39.55
CA MET A 18 4.34 -1.29 38.17
C MET A 18 3.10 -1.96 37.60
N PHE A 19 2.81 -3.21 38.01
CA PHE A 19 1.70 -4.00 37.46
C PHE A 19 0.44 -3.99 38.34
N SER A 20 0.59 -3.79 39.67
CA SER A 20 -0.54 -3.83 40.62
C SER A 20 -1.39 -2.55 40.64
N ARG A 21 -0.83 -1.42 40.19
CA ARG A 21 -1.53 -0.12 40.16
C ARG A 21 -2.10 0.26 38.78
N ILE A 22 -2.07 -0.65 37.81
CA ILE A 22 -2.63 -0.40 36.48
C ILE A 22 -4.14 -0.67 36.53
N PRO A 23 -4.99 0.30 36.15
CA PRO A 23 -6.41 0.02 35.94
C PRO A 23 -6.58 -0.77 34.63
N TRP A 24 -6.34 -2.08 34.68
CA TRP A 24 -6.29 -2.97 33.51
C TRP A 24 -7.53 -2.90 32.62
N GLY A 25 -8.72 -2.76 33.20
CA GLY A 25 -9.96 -2.60 32.43
C GLY A 25 -9.99 -1.32 31.60
N GLN A 26 -9.58 -0.19 32.17
CA GLN A 26 -9.50 1.08 31.45
C GLN A 26 -8.33 1.10 30.45
N ALA A 27 -7.19 0.50 30.81
CA ALA A 27 -6.05 0.38 29.92
C ALA A 27 -6.38 -0.46 28.67
N LEU A 28 -7.10 -1.57 28.85
CA LEU A 28 -7.57 -2.41 27.74
C LEU A 28 -8.58 -1.66 26.86
N LEU A 29 -9.54 -0.95 27.48
CA LEU A 29 -10.52 -0.16 26.75
C LEU A 29 -9.86 0.97 25.94
N ALA A 30 -8.94 1.71 26.56
CA ALA A 30 -8.19 2.77 25.88
C ALA A 30 -7.31 2.20 24.74
N GLY A 31 -6.66 1.06 24.96
CA GLY A 31 -5.90 0.35 23.93
C GLY A 31 -6.79 -0.10 22.77
N LEU A 32 -8.00 -0.61 23.04
CA LEU A 32 -8.95 -1.02 22.02
C LEU A 32 -9.46 0.19 21.21
N ILE A 33 -9.84 1.28 21.87
CA ILE A 33 -10.27 2.51 21.20
C ILE A 33 -9.14 3.07 20.33
N MET A 34 -7.93 3.16 20.87
CA MET A 34 -6.75 3.59 20.12
C MET A 34 -6.52 2.69 18.90
N TRP A 35 -6.52 1.37 19.09
CA TRP A 35 -6.33 0.42 18.00
C TRP A 35 -7.38 0.56 16.90
N VAL A 36 -8.66 0.68 17.26
CA VAL A 36 -9.76 0.89 16.29
C VAL A 36 -9.59 2.23 15.57
N ALA A 37 -9.37 3.33 16.31
CA ALA A 37 -9.21 4.66 15.73
C ALA A 37 -8.01 4.74 14.78
N THR A 38 -6.87 4.16 15.17
CA THR A 38 -5.66 4.09 14.35
C THR A 38 -5.89 3.23 13.10
N THR A 39 -6.54 2.06 13.25
CA THR A 39 -6.84 1.18 12.11
C THR A 39 -7.76 1.87 11.10
N ILE A 40 -8.83 2.54 11.56
CA ILE A 40 -9.73 3.30 10.69
C ILE A 40 -8.97 4.41 9.96
N GLY A 41 -8.13 5.17 10.67
CA GLY A 41 -7.30 6.21 10.07
C GLY A 41 -6.39 5.68 8.96
N PHE A 42 -5.71 4.56 9.19
CA PHE A 42 -4.86 3.93 8.19
C PHE A 42 -5.67 3.40 6.99
N VAL A 43 -6.78 2.70 7.23
CA VAL A 43 -7.62 2.17 6.14
C VAL A 43 -8.16 3.31 5.26
N LEU A 44 -8.63 4.40 5.87
CA LEU A 44 -9.12 5.58 5.15
C LEU A 44 -8.05 6.27 4.30
N CYS A 45 -6.76 6.18 4.67
CA CYS A 45 -5.66 6.71 3.86
C CYS A 45 -5.13 5.72 2.82
N ILE A 46 -5.20 4.41 3.11
CA ILE A 46 -4.72 3.35 2.21
C ILE A 46 -5.63 3.23 0.98
N ILE A 47 -6.95 3.24 1.16
CA ILE A 47 -7.92 3.12 0.06
C ILE A 47 -7.71 4.20 -1.02
N PRO A 48 -7.69 5.52 -0.72
CA PRO A 48 -7.44 6.55 -1.73
C PRO A 48 -6.03 6.45 -2.31
N GLY A 49 -5.03 6.04 -1.52
CA GLY A 49 -3.68 5.79 -2.01
C GLY A 49 -3.63 4.70 -3.08
N ILE A 50 -4.31 3.56 -2.85
CA ILE A 50 -4.39 2.46 -3.82
C ILE A 50 -5.09 2.89 -5.10
N ILE A 51 -6.18 3.65 -4.99
CA ILE A 51 -6.91 4.17 -6.15
C ILE A 51 -6.01 5.07 -7.02
N VAL A 52 -5.28 5.99 -6.39
CA VAL A 52 -4.35 6.88 -7.10
C VAL A 52 -3.22 6.08 -7.75
N LEU A 53 -2.64 5.11 -7.05
CA LEU A 53 -1.60 4.23 -7.60
C LEU A 53 -2.10 3.46 -8.83
N PHE A 54 -3.33 2.95 -8.80
CA PHE A 54 -3.93 2.25 -9.92
C PHE A 54 -4.17 3.17 -11.13
N LEU A 55 -4.76 4.35 -10.90
CA LEU A 55 -5.06 5.31 -11.97
C LEU A 55 -3.81 5.93 -12.61
N LEU A 56 -2.76 6.12 -11.81
CA LEU A 56 -1.51 6.74 -12.26
C LEU A 56 -0.43 5.71 -12.62
N TYR A 57 -0.76 4.41 -12.63
CA TYR A 57 0.18 3.33 -12.83
C TYR A 57 1.01 3.47 -14.12
N TYR A 58 0.40 4.02 -15.19
CA TYR A 58 1.02 4.15 -16.51
C TYR A 58 1.71 5.50 -16.75
N THR A 59 1.75 6.39 -15.76
CA THR A 59 2.33 7.74 -15.89
C THR A 59 3.76 7.68 -16.41
N ASN A 60 4.58 6.74 -15.92
CA ASN A 60 5.97 6.60 -16.38
C ASN A 60 6.06 6.25 -17.88
N TYR A 61 5.17 5.40 -18.40
CA TYR A 61 5.14 5.09 -19.83
C TYR A 61 4.78 6.33 -20.66
N ALA A 62 3.81 7.12 -20.21
CA ALA A 62 3.44 8.37 -20.86
C ALA A 62 4.59 9.40 -20.85
N VAL A 63 5.39 9.48 -19.77
CA VAL A 63 6.61 10.31 -19.71
C VAL A 63 7.67 9.80 -20.68
N LEU A 64 7.88 8.49 -20.75
CA LEU A 64 8.84 7.87 -21.70
C LEU A 64 8.48 8.13 -23.17
N GLU A 65 7.21 8.40 -23.46
CA GLU A 65 6.73 8.84 -24.78
C GLU A 65 6.90 10.36 -25.04
N GLY A 66 7.60 11.08 -24.15
CA GLY A 66 7.94 12.49 -24.33
C GLY A 66 6.88 13.48 -23.83
N ARG A 67 5.87 13.01 -23.08
CA ARG A 67 4.87 13.90 -22.46
C ARG A 67 5.45 14.59 -21.23
N SER A 68 4.99 15.82 -20.96
CA SER A 68 5.28 16.53 -19.71
C SER A 68 4.68 15.77 -18.50
N ALA A 69 5.22 15.98 -17.30
CA ALA A 69 4.75 15.26 -16.11
C ALA A 69 3.24 15.45 -15.84
N THR A 70 2.72 16.66 -16.03
CA THR A 70 1.28 16.96 -15.85
C THR A 70 0.43 16.29 -16.92
N ASP A 71 0.88 16.29 -18.18
CA ASP A 71 0.15 15.65 -19.28
C ASP A 71 0.20 14.13 -19.19
N ALA A 72 1.29 13.58 -18.66
CA ALA A 72 1.46 12.14 -18.44
C ALA A 72 0.49 11.61 -17.37
N LEU A 73 0.28 12.37 -16.30
CA LEU A 73 -0.71 12.03 -15.26
C LEU A 73 -2.12 11.99 -15.84
N GLY A 74 -2.48 13.02 -16.62
CA GLY A 74 -3.77 13.07 -17.31
C GLY A 74 -3.95 11.92 -18.30
N ALA A 75 -2.92 11.62 -19.10
CA ALA A 75 -2.93 10.53 -20.06
C ALA A 75 -3.08 9.16 -19.38
N SER A 76 -2.38 8.91 -18.27
CA SER A 76 -2.53 7.67 -17.49
C SER A 76 -3.95 7.53 -16.94
N PHE A 77 -4.49 8.60 -16.36
CA PHE A 77 -5.85 8.58 -15.81
C PHE A 77 -6.90 8.26 -16.87
N THR A 78 -6.82 8.92 -18.04
CA THR A 78 -7.74 8.64 -19.16
C THR A 78 -7.57 7.22 -19.70
N PHE A 79 -6.33 6.76 -19.86
CA PHE A 79 -6.06 5.39 -20.33
C PHE A 79 -6.64 4.32 -19.39
N VAL A 80 -6.43 4.47 -18.08
CA VAL A 80 -6.99 3.53 -17.11
C VAL A 80 -8.51 3.60 -17.10
N LYS A 81 -9.09 4.80 -17.23
CA LYS A 81 -10.53 5.02 -17.27
C LYS A 81 -11.20 4.42 -18.50
N ASP A 82 -10.58 4.54 -19.67
CA ASP A 82 -11.13 4.02 -20.94
C ASP A 82 -11.00 2.49 -21.04
N HIS A 83 -10.03 1.91 -20.31
CA HIS A 83 -9.77 0.47 -20.26
C HIS A 83 -9.81 -0.07 -18.82
N LEU A 84 -10.85 0.28 -18.06
CA LEU A 84 -10.96 -0.12 -16.65
C LEU A 84 -11.01 -1.64 -16.50
N GLY A 85 -11.74 -2.34 -17.37
CA GLY A 85 -11.92 -3.79 -17.27
C GLY A 85 -10.61 -4.56 -17.46
N GLU A 86 -9.87 -4.22 -18.52
CA GLU A 86 -8.60 -4.85 -18.86
C GLU A 86 -7.52 -4.54 -17.80
N ASN A 87 -7.46 -3.29 -17.34
CA ASN A 87 -6.51 -2.89 -16.29
C ASN A 87 -6.87 -3.50 -14.92
N LEU A 88 -8.15 -3.67 -14.60
CA LEU A 88 -8.59 -4.32 -13.37
C LEU A 88 -8.21 -5.82 -13.38
N LEU A 89 -8.36 -6.50 -14.51
CA LEU A 89 -7.91 -7.88 -14.67
C LEU A 89 -6.39 -7.99 -14.48
N LEU A 90 -5.61 -7.08 -15.08
CA LEU A 90 -4.16 -7.05 -14.89
C LEU A 90 -3.79 -6.82 -13.41
N MET A 91 -4.51 -5.94 -12.72
CA MET A 91 -4.33 -5.71 -11.28
C MET A 91 -4.66 -6.97 -10.46
N LEU A 92 -5.72 -7.71 -10.79
CA LEU A 92 -6.06 -8.97 -10.13
C LEU A 92 -4.97 -10.02 -10.31
N VAL A 93 -4.41 -10.14 -11.53
CA VAL A 93 -3.27 -11.01 -11.81
C VAL A 93 -2.04 -10.58 -11.00
N ALA A 94 -1.76 -9.27 -10.95
CA ALA A 94 -0.65 -8.72 -10.16
C ALA A 94 -0.78 -9.06 -8.67
N ILE A 95 -1.98 -8.94 -8.10
CA ILE A 95 -2.27 -9.30 -6.71
C ILE A 95 -2.05 -10.80 -6.49
N GLY A 96 -2.58 -11.65 -7.38
CA GLY A 96 -2.39 -13.10 -7.29
C GLY A 96 -0.92 -13.51 -7.32
N LEU A 97 -0.14 -12.95 -8.24
CA LEU A 97 1.31 -13.19 -8.33
C LEU A 97 2.06 -12.65 -7.11
N SER A 98 1.65 -11.50 -6.57
CA SER A 98 2.26 -10.93 -5.37
C SER A 98 2.02 -11.82 -4.14
N ILE A 99 0.83 -12.39 -3.99
CA ILE A 99 0.52 -13.36 -2.92
C ILE A 99 1.43 -14.58 -3.05
N LEU A 100 1.55 -15.16 -4.26
CA LEU A 100 2.43 -16.31 -4.51
C LEU A 100 3.90 -15.97 -4.23
N ALA A 101 4.36 -14.77 -4.60
CA ALA A 101 5.71 -14.31 -4.32
C ALA A 101 5.98 -14.20 -2.80
N ILE A 102 5.03 -13.68 -2.03
CA ILE A 102 5.13 -13.62 -0.56
C ILE A 102 5.18 -15.03 0.04
N CYS A 103 4.40 -15.98 -0.47
CA CYS A 103 4.42 -17.38 -0.03
C CYS A 103 5.79 -18.05 -0.23
N THR A 104 6.59 -17.62 -1.21
CA THR A 104 7.97 -18.10 -1.45
C THR A 104 9.02 -17.32 -0.65
N CYS A 105 8.62 -16.68 0.46
CA CYS A 105 9.46 -15.78 1.26
C CYS A 105 10.06 -14.61 0.47
N GLY A 106 9.37 -14.16 -0.59
CA GLY A 106 9.78 -13.03 -1.41
C GLY A 106 10.74 -13.38 -2.56
N ILE A 107 11.23 -14.62 -2.67
CA ILE A 107 12.10 -15.04 -3.79
C ILE A 107 11.36 -14.92 -5.13
N GLY A 108 10.06 -15.22 -5.14
CA GLY A 108 9.21 -15.08 -6.33
C GLY A 108 9.16 -13.66 -6.90
N PHE A 109 9.44 -12.62 -6.12
CA PHE A 109 9.47 -11.25 -6.65
C PHE A 109 10.55 -11.06 -7.73
N LEU A 110 11.65 -11.81 -7.67
CA LEU A 110 12.70 -11.75 -8.69
C LEU A 110 12.17 -12.09 -10.09
N VAL A 111 11.16 -12.95 -10.18
CA VAL A 111 10.53 -13.33 -11.46
C VAL A 111 9.27 -12.50 -11.72
N VAL A 112 8.49 -12.20 -10.68
CA VAL A 112 7.24 -11.42 -10.84
C VAL A 112 7.53 -10.00 -11.32
N THR A 113 8.57 -9.33 -10.82
CA THR A 113 8.91 -7.96 -11.24
C THR A 113 9.16 -7.83 -12.76
N PRO A 114 10.07 -8.61 -13.38
CA PRO A 114 10.28 -8.50 -14.83
C PRO A 114 9.05 -8.93 -15.63
N VAL A 115 8.34 -9.99 -15.21
CA VAL A 115 7.11 -10.43 -15.89
C VAL A 115 6.04 -9.34 -15.89
N MET A 116 5.81 -8.69 -14.74
CA MET A 116 4.84 -7.60 -14.64
C MET A 116 5.26 -6.36 -15.41
N SER A 117 6.57 -6.06 -15.48
CA SER A 117 7.05 -4.94 -16.29
C SER A 117 6.76 -5.13 -17.79
N ILE A 118 6.98 -6.35 -18.32
CA ILE A 118 6.67 -6.68 -19.72
C ILE A 118 5.16 -6.67 -19.95
N ALA A 119 4.39 -7.30 -19.06
CA ALA A 119 2.93 -7.35 -19.18
C ALA A 119 2.31 -5.96 -19.22
N THR A 120 2.77 -5.05 -18.37
CA THR A 120 2.25 -3.67 -18.31
C THR A 120 2.67 -2.84 -19.51
N ALA A 121 3.90 -2.99 -20.00
CA ALA A 121 4.34 -2.37 -21.25
C ALA A 121 3.54 -2.88 -22.47
N TYR A 122 3.26 -4.19 -22.50
CA TYR A 122 2.42 -4.82 -23.53
C TYR A 122 1.00 -4.25 -23.50
N THR A 123 0.36 -4.22 -22.32
CA THR A 123 -0.98 -3.67 -22.13
C THR A 123 -1.05 -2.20 -22.56
N TRP A 124 -0.05 -1.39 -22.19
CA TRP A 124 0.04 0.01 -22.61
C TRP A 124 0.07 0.17 -24.13
N ARG A 125 0.82 -0.67 -24.86
CA ARG A 125 0.89 -0.59 -26.32
C ARG A 125 -0.34 -1.17 -27.01
N VAL A 126 -0.81 -2.35 -26.60
CA VAL A 126 -1.90 -3.06 -27.27
C VAL A 126 -3.23 -2.35 -27.13
N LEU A 127 -3.55 -1.83 -25.95
CA LEU A 127 -4.80 -1.10 -25.75
C LEU A 127 -4.82 0.25 -26.47
N GLN A 128 -3.66 0.80 -26.83
CA GLN A 128 -3.53 1.97 -27.72
C GLN A 128 -3.54 1.61 -29.21
N GLY A 129 -3.71 0.33 -29.57
CA GLY A 129 -3.64 -0.13 -30.96
C GLY A 129 -2.24 -0.09 -31.57
N ARG A 130 -1.19 0.02 -30.75
CA ARG A 130 0.21 -0.01 -31.20
C ARG A 130 0.73 -1.46 -31.22
N PRO A 131 1.54 -1.84 -32.21
CA PRO A 131 2.12 -3.18 -32.26
C PRO A 131 3.03 -3.42 -31.04
N ALA A 132 2.74 -4.48 -30.31
CA ALA A 132 3.67 -5.08 -29.37
C ALA A 132 4.53 -6.07 -30.17
N ALA A 133 5.79 -5.68 -30.39
CA ALA A 133 6.79 -6.47 -31.11
C ALA A 133 7.76 -7.10 -30.10
#